data_AF-A0A2X3JNN5-F1
#
_entry.id   AF-A0A2X3JNN5-F1
#
_cell.length_a   1.000
_cell.length_b   1.000
_cell.length_c   1.000
_cell.angle_alpha   90.00
_cell.angle_beta   90.00
_cell.angle_gamma   90.00
#
_symmetry.space_group_name_H-M   'P 1'
#
loop_
_entity.id
_entity.type
_entity.pdbx_description
1 polymer ?
#
loop_
_entity_poly.entity_id
_entity_poly.type
_entity_poly.pdbx_seq_one_letter_code
_entity_poly.pdbx_strand_id
1 'polypeptide(L)'
;MWLTLTAGIDSQLDRYEMRVWGWGPGEESWLIDRQIIMGRHDDEQTLLRVDEAINKTYTRRNGAEMSISRICWDTGGIDPTIVYERSKKHGCSG
;
A
#
# COMPACT_ATOMS: atom_id res chain seq x y z
N MET A 1 1.57 1.73 20.74
CA MET A 1 0.24 1.98 20.12
C MET A 1 0.47 2.93 18.97
N TRP A 2 0.31 2.47 17.73
CA TRP A 2 0.61 3.24 16.50
C TRP A 2 -0.44 4.34 16.31
N LEU A 3 -0.04 5.59 16.02
CA LEU A 3 -0.86 6.76 15.75
C LEU A 3 -1.36 6.86 14.30
N THR A 4 -0.51 6.55 13.32
CA THR A 4 -0.86 6.59 11.89
C THR A 4 -0.33 5.36 11.16
N LEU A 5 -0.93 5.03 10.03
CA LEU A 5 -0.52 3.94 9.15
C LEU A 5 -0.11 4.51 7.80
N THR A 6 1.01 4.03 7.27
CA THR A 6 1.46 4.34 5.92
C THR A 6 1.71 3.05 5.17
N ALA A 7 1.34 2.97 3.90
CA ALA A 7 1.70 1.86 3.04
C ALA A 7 2.70 2.28 1.99
N GLY A 8 3.69 1.42 1.73
CA GLY A 8 4.54 1.49 0.55
C GLY A 8 4.18 0.34 -0.37
N ILE A 9 3.93 0.63 -1.65
CA ILE A 9 3.72 -0.37 -2.70
C ILE A 9 4.88 -0.26 -3.66
N ASP A 10 5.61 -1.35 -3.82
CA ASP A 10 6.72 -1.49 -4.75
C ASP A 10 6.22 -2.35 -5.90
N SER A 11 6.21 -1.77 -7.10
CA SER A 11 5.77 -2.44 -8.33
C SER A 11 6.96 -3.04 -9.02
N GLN A 12 7.01 -4.36 -9.16
CA GLN A 12 8.03 -5.02 -9.96
C GLN A 12 7.40 -5.66 -11.19
N LEU A 13 8.24 -6.00 -12.17
CA LEU A 13 7.76 -6.62 -13.41
C LEU A 13 6.95 -7.90 -13.17
N ASP A 14 7.29 -8.66 -12.13
CA ASP A 14 6.76 -9.99 -11.82
C ASP A 14 5.88 -10.06 -10.56
N ARG A 15 5.81 -8.98 -9.76
CA ARG A 15 5.05 -8.95 -8.49
C ARG A 15 4.84 -7.53 -7.99
N TYR A 16 3.88 -7.36 -7.08
CA TYR A 16 3.73 -6.17 -6.24
C TYR A 16 4.05 -6.52 -4.79
N GLU A 17 4.89 -5.71 -4.14
CA GLU A 17 5.16 -5.81 -2.71
C GLU A 17 4.54 -4.62 -1.96
N MET A 18 3.52 -4.89 -1.16
CA MET A 18 2.93 -3.90 -0.26
C MET A 18 3.45 -4.08 1.17
N ARG A 19 3.85 -2.99 1.80
CA ARG A 19 4.32 -2.95 3.19
C ARG A 19 3.59 -1.87 3.96
N VAL A 20 2.92 -2.25 5.03
CA VAL A 20 2.20 -1.32 5.90
C VAL A 20 3.00 -1.09 7.17
N TRP A 21 3.31 0.17 7.41
CA TRP A 21 4.06 0.65 8.57
C TRP A 21 3.13 1.42 9.48
N GLY A 22 3.19 1.12 10.77
CA GLY A 22 2.53 1.87 11.82
C GLY A 22 3.53 2.76 12.52
N TRP A 23 3.18 4.02 12.68
CA TRP A 23 4.01 5.04 13.32
C TRP A 23 3.44 5.39 14.67
N GLY A 24 4.23 5.33 15.73
CA GLY A 24 3.83 5.71 17.08
C GLY A 24 4.47 7.02 17.54
N PRO A 25 4.08 7.49 18.72
CA PRO A 25 4.73 8.64 19.35
C PRO A 25 6.19 8.28 19.68
N GLY A 26 7.15 9.15 19.31
CA GLY A 26 8.58 8.94 19.54
C GLY A 26 9.37 8.36 18.36
N GLU A 27 8.90 8.55 17.11
CA GLU A 27 9.52 8.05 15.86
C GLU A 27 9.63 6.52 15.76
N GLU A 28 8.98 5.80 16.67
CA GLU A 28 8.91 4.35 16.58
C GLU A 28 8.01 3.93 15.40
N SER A 29 8.57 3.12 14.52
CA SER A 29 7.85 2.52 13.39
C SER A 29 7.87 1.00 13.50
N TRP A 30 6.76 0.38 13.13
CA TRP A 30 6.62 -1.07 13.15
C TRP A 30 5.97 -1.56 11.87
N LEU A 31 6.49 -2.64 11.33
CA LEU A 31 5.87 -3.33 10.20
C LEU A 31 4.60 -4.02 10.71
N ILE A 32 3.44 -3.53 10.28
CA ILE A 32 2.13 -4.05 10.67
C ILE A 32 1.72 -5.20 9.78
N ASP A 33 1.91 -5.02 8.47
CA ASP A 33 1.51 -6.00 7.47
C ASP A 33 2.49 -5.97 6.30
N ARG A 34 2.74 -7.14 5.69
CA ARG A 34 3.47 -7.25 4.44
C ARG A 34 2.74 -8.22 3.54
N GLN A 35 2.34 -7.73 2.37
CA GLN A 35 1.67 -8.53 1.36
C GLN A 35 2.51 -8.57 0.09
N ILE A 36 2.65 -9.76 -0.46
CA ILE A 36 3.34 -9.99 -1.72
C ILE A 36 2.32 -10.55 -2.68
N ILE A 37 1.98 -9.78 -3.70
CA ILE A 37 1.01 -10.12 -4.71
C ILE A 37 1.79 -10.54 -5.94
N MET A 38 1.95 -11.84 -6.10
CA MET A 38 2.59 -12.42 -7.28
C MET A 38 1.65 -12.26 -8.49
N GLY A 39 2.17 -11.73 -9.59
CA GLY A 39 1.37 -11.46 -10.78
C GLY A 39 2.01 -10.40 -11.66
N ARG A 40 1.61 -10.36 -12.94
CA ARG A 40 2.11 -9.36 -13.88
C ARG A 40 1.61 -7.98 -13.51
N HIS A 41 2.47 -6.98 -13.69
CA HIS A 41 2.12 -5.60 -13.39
C HIS A 41 0.97 -5.04 -14.25
N ASP A 42 0.81 -5.53 -15.48
CA ASP A 42 -0.24 -5.11 -16.40
C ASP A 42 -1.56 -5.88 -16.22
N ASP A 43 -1.55 -6.96 -15.43
CA ASP A 43 -2.70 -7.84 -15.29
C ASP A 43 -3.76 -7.24 -14.35
N GLU A 44 -4.99 -7.14 -14.84
CA GLU A 44 -6.09 -6.53 -14.10
C GLU A 44 -6.41 -7.28 -12.80
N GLN A 45 -6.28 -8.62 -12.75
CA GLN A 45 -6.51 -9.36 -11.51
C GLN A 45 -5.45 -9.05 -10.46
N THR A 46 -4.19 -8.95 -10.90
CA THR A 46 -3.08 -8.57 -10.00
C THR A 46 -3.34 -7.19 -9.43
N LEU A 47 -3.74 -6.24 -10.27
CA LEU A 47 -4.03 -4.89 -9.86
C LEU A 47 -5.29 -4.78 -8.97
N LEU A 48 -6.32 -5.59 -9.20
CA LEU A 48 -7.51 -5.66 -8.31
C LEU A 48 -7.13 -6.12 -6.91
N ARG A 49 -6.23 -7.10 -6.80
CA ARG A 49 -5.72 -7.57 -5.50
C ARG A 49 -4.92 -6.50 -4.78
N VAL A 50 -4.15 -5.69 -5.51
CA VAL A 50 -3.44 -4.52 -4.96
C VAL A 50 -4.44 -3.48 -4.45
N ASP A 51 -5.49 -3.20 -5.23
CA ASP A 51 -6.60 -2.32 -4.85
C ASP A 51 -7.30 -2.77 -3.57
N GLU A 52 -7.58 -4.07 -3.43
CA GLU A 52 -8.16 -4.65 -2.21
C GLU A 52 -7.20 -4.52 -1.01
N ALA A 53 -5.90 -4.72 -1.25
CA ALA A 53 -4.88 -4.61 -0.22
C ALA A 53 -4.72 -3.15 0.26
N ILE A 54 -4.85 -2.17 -0.65
CA ILE A 54 -4.88 -0.73 -0.35
C ILE A 54 -6.12 -0.35 0.47
N ASN A 55 -7.30 -0.85 0.08
CA ASN A 55 -8.56 -0.54 0.74
C ASN A 55 -8.74 -1.27 2.08
N LYS A 56 -7.77 -2.09 2.47
CA LYS A 56 -7.79 -2.84 3.73
C LYS A 56 -7.72 -1.88 4.92
N THR A 57 -8.72 -1.98 5.79
CA THR A 57 -8.73 -1.29 7.09
C THR A 57 -8.09 -2.15 8.17
N TYR A 58 -7.37 -1.51 9.08
CA TYR A 58 -6.69 -2.17 10.19
C TYR A 58 -7.36 -1.78 11.50
N THR A 59 -7.88 -2.77 12.21
CA THR A 59 -8.43 -2.55 13.55
C THR A 59 -7.31 -2.51 14.58
N ARG A 60 -7.16 -1.38 15.26
CA ARG A 60 -6.24 -1.29 16.40
C ARG A 60 -6.72 -2.17 17.55
N ARG A 61 -5.80 -2.48 18.47
CA ARG A 61 -6.09 -3.18 19.74
C ARG A 61 -7.13 -2.46 20.61
N ASN A 62 -7.34 -1.16 20.43
CA ASN A 62 -8.36 -0.39 21.14
C ASN A 62 -9.74 -0.42 20.43
N GLY A 63 -9.91 -1.19 19.36
CA GLY A 63 -11.16 -1.28 18.59
C GLY A 63 -11.35 -0.15 17.56
N ALA A 64 -10.44 0.83 17.47
CA ALA A 64 -10.53 1.87 16.46
C ALA A 64 -10.09 1.32 15.09
N GLU A 65 -10.95 1.50 14.08
CA GLU A 65 -10.59 1.23 12.69
C GLU A 65 -9.67 2.35 12.18
N MET A 66 -8.51 1.97 11.65
CA MET A 66 -7.61 2.89 10.98
C MET A 66 -7.41 2.43 9.55
N SER A 67 -7.67 3.35 8.62
CA SER A 67 -7.24 3.21 7.24
C SER A 67 -5.80 3.67 7.09
N ILE A 68 -5.20 3.28 5.98
CA ILE A 68 -3.88 3.74 5.58
C ILE A 68 -3.97 5.23 5.26
N SER A 69 -3.26 6.07 6.01
CA SER A 69 -3.34 7.53 5.88
C SER A 69 -2.54 8.05 4.69
N ARG A 70 -1.46 7.35 4.30
CA ARG A 70 -0.65 7.66 3.13
C ARG A 70 -0.20 6.39 2.44
N ILE A 71 -0.24 6.42 1.13
CA ILE A 71 0.24 5.33 0.29
C ILE A 71 1.29 5.93 -0.63
N CYS A 72 2.49 5.35 -0.60
CA CYS A 72 3.56 5.66 -1.52
C CYS A 72 3.64 4.51 -2.51
N TRP A 73 3.27 4.77 -3.76
CA TRP A 73 3.33 3.77 -4.82
C TRP A 73 4.54 4.06 -5.70
N ASP A 74 5.56 3.21 -5.59
CA ASP A 74 6.74 3.28 -6.44
C ASP A 74 6.53 2.49 -7.73
N THR A 75 6.92 3.09 -8.85
CA THR A 75 6.77 2.48 -10.18
C THR A 75 7.77 1.36 -10.42
N GLY A 76 8.86 1.23 -9.64
CA GLY A 76 9.83 0.14 -9.71
C GLY A 76 10.30 -0.30 -11.10
N GLY A 77 10.20 0.59 -12.11
CA GLY A 77 10.55 0.34 -13.50
C GLY A 77 9.43 -0.17 -14.42
N ILE A 78 8.18 -0.24 -13.96
CA ILE A 78 6.99 -0.47 -14.81
C ILE A 78 6.46 0.84 -15.41
N ASP A 79 5.56 0.76 -16.39
CA ASP A 79 5.05 1.94 -17.10
C ASP A 79 4.43 2.95 -16.10
N PRO A 80 5.00 4.16 -15.96
CA PRO A 80 4.55 5.15 -15.00
C PRO A 80 3.12 5.63 -15.28
N THR A 81 2.62 5.43 -16.50
CA THR A 81 1.24 5.79 -16.89
C THR A 81 0.22 4.96 -16.13
N ILE A 82 0.44 3.64 -16.01
CA ILE A 82 -0.46 2.71 -15.31
C ILE A 82 -0.56 3.09 -13.83
N VAL A 83 0.60 3.35 -13.21
CA VAL A 83 0.68 3.73 -11.80
C VAL A 83 0.08 5.12 -11.59
N TYR A 84 0.33 6.08 -12.48
CA TYR A 84 -0.22 7.43 -12.38
C TYR A 84 -1.75 7.43 -12.46
N GLU A 85 -2.34 6.71 -13.41
CA GLU A 85 -3.80 6.58 -13.53
C GLU A 85 -4.43 5.96 -12.28
N ARG A 86 -3.78 4.94 -11.71
CA ARG A 86 -4.22 4.30 -10.46
C ARG A 86 -4.03 5.18 -9.23
N SER A 87 -2.91 5.87 -9.12
CA SER A 87 -2.63 6.80 -8.03
C SER A 87 -3.64 7.94 -8.01
N LYS A 88 -4.03 8.44 -9.19
CA LYS A 88 -5.11 9.42 -9.34
C LYS A 88 -6.47 8.87 -8.89
N LYS A 89 -6.75 7.60 -9.20
CA LYS A 89 -7.99 6.93 -8.78
C LYS A 89 -8.08 6.79 -7.25
N HIS A 90 -6.95 6.57 -6.58
CA HIS A 90 -6.86 6.35 -5.13
C HIS A 90 -6.45 7.57 -4.29
N GLY A 91 -6.28 8.74 -4.93
CA GLY A 91 -5.92 9.98 -4.23
C GLY A 91 -4.51 9.98 -3.61
N CYS A 92 -3.61 9.15 -4.13
CA CYS A 92 -2.23 9.04 -3.64
C CYS A 92 -1.30 9.95 -4.44
N SER A 93 -0.36 10.61 -3.77
CA SER A 93 0.65 11.45 -4.42
C SER A 93 1.67 10.54 -5.10
N GLY A 94 1.68 10.56 -6.44
CA GLY A 94 2.71 9.89 -7.25
C GLY A 94 4.05 10.61 -7.20
#